data_AF-A0AAN8S0H5-F1
#
_entry.id   AF-A0AAN8S0H5-F1
#
_cell.length_a   1.000
_cell.length_b   1.000
_cell.length_c   1.000
_cell.angle_alpha   90.00
_cell.angle_beta   90.00
_cell.angle_gamma   90.00
#
_symmetry.space_group_name_H-M   'P 1'
#
loop_
_entity.id
_entity.type
_entity.pdbx_description
1 polymer ?
#
loop_
_entity_poly.entity_id
_entity_poly.type
_entity_poly.pdbx_seq_one_letter_code
_entity_poly.pdbx_strand_id
1 'polypeptide(L)'
;MSVTIEAQLKSDYKGPLRDTIPALQELVTENYDTLSRGQIIDGGDIIGTLAEKIERLDVSDTSETESFEGVATSTARIRVHPYKYFKSLPQTIKIPMENETGDCCPTVLMHELPSVQLAASWNQLFFEPDIKPTLLRFVTSICKSSHV
;
A
#
# COMPACT_ATOMS: atom_id res chain seq x y z
N MET A 1 14.35 3.26 14.32
CA MET A 1 13.13 2.42 14.19
C MET A 1 11.94 3.19 13.60
N SER A 2 11.44 2.75 12.45
CA SER A 2 10.17 3.18 11.87
C SER A 2 9.32 2.00 11.47
N VAL A 3 8.01 2.16 11.57
CA VAL A 3 7.01 1.19 11.13
C VAL A 3 6.22 1.83 9.98
N THR A 4 6.10 1.11 8.87
CA THR A 4 5.27 1.52 7.73
C THR A 4 3.99 0.70 7.75
N ILE A 5 2.86 1.40 7.74
CA ILE A 5 1.52 0.83 7.76
C ILE A 5 0.79 1.25 6.49
N GLU A 6 0.32 0.25 5.75
CA GLU A 6 -0.59 0.44 4.62
C GLU A 6 -2.02 0.31 5.14
N ALA A 7 -2.79 1.39 5.04
CA ALA A 7 -4.14 1.46 5.59
C ALA A 7 -5.18 1.37 4.46
N GLN A 8 -5.78 0.20 4.30
CA GLN A 8 -6.85 -0.01 3.34
C GLN A 8 -8.14 0.63 3.87
N LEU A 9 -8.65 1.61 3.15
CA LEU A 9 -9.94 2.22 3.47
C LEU A 9 -11.10 1.43 2.88
N LYS A 10 -12.26 1.50 3.54
CA LYS A 10 -13.50 0.89 3.04
C LYS A 10 -13.91 1.49 1.70
N SER A 11 -14.56 0.67 0.88
CA SER A 11 -14.91 1.06 -0.49
C SER A 11 -15.97 2.16 -0.59
N ASP A 12 -16.75 2.35 0.47
CA ASP A 12 -17.80 3.38 0.62
C ASP A 12 -17.29 4.68 1.26
N TYR A 13 -16.08 4.69 1.84
CA TYR A 13 -15.47 5.91 2.37
C TYR A 13 -15.26 6.96 1.26
N LYS A 14 -15.72 8.19 1.50
CA LYS A 14 -15.68 9.32 0.55
C LYS A 14 -14.82 10.50 1.02
N GLY A 15 -14.27 10.44 2.23
CA GLY A 15 -13.47 11.52 2.78
C GLY A 15 -12.05 11.59 2.19
N PRO A 16 -11.29 12.65 2.49
CA PRO A 16 -9.89 12.75 2.10
C PRO A 16 -9.03 11.68 2.79
N LEU A 17 -8.19 10.98 2.02
CA LEU A 17 -7.32 9.93 2.56
C LEU A 17 -6.39 10.43 3.67
N ARG A 18 -5.91 11.67 3.56
CA ARG A 18 -4.91 12.23 4.50
C ARG A 18 -5.48 12.44 5.91
N ASP A 19 -6.79 12.62 6.03
CA ASP A 19 -7.43 12.93 7.30
C ASP A 19 -7.43 11.72 8.26
N THR A 20 -7.21 10.51 7.74
CA THR A 20 -7.12 9.30 8.57
C THR A 20 -5.73 9.12 9.20
N ILE A 21 -4.69 9.82 8.72
CA ILE A 21 -3.31 9.58 9.14
C ILE A 21 -3.09 9.84 10.64
N PRO A 22 -3.43 11.02 11.20
CA PRO A 22 -3.15 11.29 12.61
C PRO A 22 -3.90 10.32 13.53
N ALA A 23 -5.18 10.06 13.24
CA ALA A 23 -6.01 9.16 14.02
C ALA A 23 -5.50 7.71 13.98
N LEU A 24 -4.98 7.25 12.82
CA LEU A 24 -4.37 5.92 12.71
C LEU A 24 -3.05 5.82 13.48
N GLN A 25 -2.24 6.88 13.46
CA GLN A 25 -1.00 6.93 14.24
C GLN A 25 -1.29 6.86 15.74
N GLU A 26 -2.27 7.62 16.21
CA GLU A 26 -2.74 7.62 17.60
C GLU A 26 -3.27 6.24 17.99
N LEU A 27 -4.20 5.68 17.21
CA LEU A 27 -4.76 4.35 17.45
C LEU A 27 -3.69 3.27 17.60
N VAL A 28 -2.71 3.24 16.69
CA VAL A 28 -1.64 2.25 16.72
C VAL A 28 -0.76 2.42 17.96
N THR A 29 -0.43 3.66 18.31
CA THR A 29 0.46 3.94 19.45
C THR A 29 -0.21 3.65 20.79
N GLU A 30 -1.53 3.86 20.88
CA GLU A 30 -2.29 3.65 22.12
C GLU A 30 -2.71 2.20 22.36
N ASN A 31 -2.96 1.43 21.30
CA ASN A 31 -3.60 0.11 21.43
C ASN A 31 -2.65 -1.06 21.21
N TYR A 32 -1.43 -0.81 20.69
CA TYR A 32 -0.47 -1.86 20.39
C TYR A 32 0.88 -1.51 20.99
N ASP A 33 1.43 -2.39 21.82
CA ASP A 33 2.77 -2.18 22.39
C ASP A 33 3.87 -2.35 21.33
N THR A 34 3.68 -3.32 20.43
CA THR A 34 4.62 -3.64 19.37
C THR A 34 3.90 -3.96 18.06
N LEU A 35 4.58 -3.71 16.93
CA LEU A 35 4.13 -4.11 15.60
C LEU A 35 5.21 -4.89 14.87
N SER A 36 4.85 -6.06 14.35
CA SER A 36 5.74 -6.92 13.56
C SER A 36 5.49 -6.77 12.07
N ARG A 37 6.54 -6.90 11.25
CA ARG A 37 6.40 -6.96 9.80
C ARG A 37 5.48 -8.11 9.38
N GLY A 38 4.56 -7.84 8.46
CA GLY A 38 3.56 -8.80 7.99
C GLY A 38 2.36 -8.96 8.93
N GLN A 39 2.33 -8.25 10.06
CA GLN A 39 1.15 -8.20 10.91
C GLN A 39 -0.02 -7.55 10.17
N ILE A 40 -1.18 -8.17 10.31
CA ILE A 40 -2.45 -7.72 9.74
C ILE A 40 -3.36 -7.38 10.91
N ILE A 41 -3.98 -6.21 10.85
CA ILE A 41 -5.03 -5.79 11.79
C ILE A 41 -6.30 -5.62 10.98
N ASP A 42 -7.30 -6.45 11.26
CA ASP A 42 -8.58 -6.38 10.56
C ASP A 42 -9.37 -5.16 11.04
N GLY A 43 -10.13 -4.53 10.14
CA GLY A 43 -10.93 -3.35 10.46
C GLY A 43 -12.01 -3.61 11.51
N GLY A 44 -12.38 -4.87 11.74
CA GLY A 44 -13.29 -5.28 12.83
C GLY A 44 -12.68 -5.16 14.22
N ASP A 45 -11.36 -5.20 14.34
CA ASP A 45 -10.63 -5.06 15.60
C ASP A 45 -10.32 -3.59 15.94
N ILE A 46 -10.59 -2.68 15.00
CA ILE A 46 -10.42 -1.24 15.17
C ILE A 46 -11.64 -0.70 15.90
N ILE A 47 -11.41 0.01 16.99
CA ILE A 47 -12.46 0.64 17.80
C ILE A 47 -12.71 2.10 17.40
N GLY A 48 -13.91 2.60 17.70
CA GLY A 48 -14.28 4.00 17.50
C GLY A 48 -14.55 4.41 16.05
N THR A 49 -14.40 5.69 15.75
CA THR A 49 -14.81 6.27 14.45
C THR A 49 -13.94 5.84 13.27
N LEU A 50 -12.80 5.19 13.51
CA LEU A 50 -11.95 4.61 12.48
C LEU A 50 -12.48 3.26 11.98
N ALA A 51 -13.23 2.53 12.81
CA ALA A 51 -13.85 1.26 12.44
C ALA A 51 -14.77 1.39 11.22
N GLU A 52 -15.40 2.56 11.06
CA GLU A 52 -16.28 2.87 9.93
C GLU A 52 -15.51 3.20 8.64
N LYS A 53 -14.20 3.47 8.74
CA LYS A 53 -13.39 4.02 7.64
C LYS A 53 -12.35 3.03 7.13
N ILE A 54 -11.87 2.14 8.00
CA ILE A 54 -10.78 1.22 7.73
C ILE A 54 -11.33 -0.17 7.45
N GLU A 55 -10.84 -0.78 6.37
CA GLU A 55 -11.07 -2.19 6.06
C GLU A 55 -10.00 -3.06 6.74
N ARG A 56 -8.74 -2.64 6.65
CA ARG A 56 -7.58 -3.42 7.10
C ARG A 56 -6.33 -2.54 7.22
N LEU A 57 -5.45 -2.87 8.16
CA LEU A 57 -4.09 -2.31 8.25
C LEU A 57 -3.06 -3.43 8.04
N ASP A 58 -2.09 -3.17 7.17
CA ASP A 58 -0.97 -4.07 6.90
C ASP A 58 0.34 -3.42 7.33
N VAL A 59 1.10 -4.10 8.20
CA VAL A 59 2.43 -3.63 8.60
C VAL A 59 3.46 -4.08 7.56
N SER A 60 3.80 -3.20 6.62
CA SER A 60 4.57 -3.58 5.43
C SER A 60 6.09 -3.55 5.61
N ASP A 61 6.61 -2.68 6.49
CA ASP A 61 8.05 -2.56 6.73
C ASP A 61 8.39 -2.12 8.16
N THR A 62 9.46 -2.68 8.71
CA THR A 62 10.08 -2.32 10.00
C THR A 62 11.56 -2.03 9.72
N SER A 63 11.99 -0.78 9.91
CA SER A 63 13.24 -0.29 9.31
C SER A 63 14.54 -0.99 9.74
N GLU A 64 14.54 -1.80 10.80
CA GLU A 64 15.77 -2.25 11.48
C GLU A 64 15.73 -3.69 12.04
N THR A 65 14.66 -4.46 11.83
CA THR A 65 14.64 -5.87 12.25
C THR A 65 14.73 -6.77 11.01
N GLU A 66 15.92 -7.33 10.77
CA GLU A 66 16.04 -8.53 9.92
C GLU A 66 15.28 -9.72 10.56
N SER A 67 14.97 -9.62 11.85
CA SER A 67 14.11 -10.52 12.62
C SER A 67 12.63 -10.15 12.49
N PHE A 68 11.74 -11.13 12.60
CA PHE A 68 10.28 -10.91 12.74
C PHE A 68 9.90 -10.27 14.10
N GLU A 69 10.86 -9.77 14.87
CA GLU A 69 10.63 -9.16 16.16
C GLU A 69 9.84 -7.86 16.01
N GLY A 70 8.86 -7.70 16.90
CA GLY A 70 7.97 -6.55 16.94
C GLY A 70 8.73 -5.29 17.31
N VAL A 71 8.46 -4.19 16.59
CA VAL A 71 8.98 -2.86 16.89
C VAL A 71 8.05 -2.18 17.89
N ALA A 72 8.60 -1.67 18.99
CA ALA A 72 7.82 -0.92 19.99
C ALA A 72 7.20 0.35 19.39
N THR A 73 5.89 0.48 19.44
CA THR A 73 5.15 1.61 18.83
C THR A 73 5.46 2.93 19.52
N SER A 74 5.65 2.91 20.84
CA SER A 74 5.92 4.08 21.69
C SER A 74 7.19 4.85 21.32
N THR A 75 8.15 4.19 20.67
CA THR A 75 9.43 4.81 20.25
C THR A 75 9.62 4.82 18.73
N ALA A 76 8.70 4.19 17.99
CA ALA A 76 8.79 4.10 16.55
C ALA A 76 8.24 5.32 15.84
N ARG A 77 8.89 5.69 14.73
CA ARG A 77 8.28 6.61 13.77
C ARG A 77 7.24 5.87 12.92
N ILE A 78 5.96 6.04 13.24
CA ILE A 78 4.85 5.43 12.49
C ILE A 78 4.56 6.22 11.20
N ARG A 79 4.67 5.55 10.05
CA ARG A 79 4.32 6.09 8.72
C ARG A 79 3.07 5.40 8.22
N VAL A 80 2.03 6.16 7.93
CA VAL A 80 0.76 5.62 7.46
C VAL A 80 0.54 6.01 6.00
N HIS A 81 0.20 5.02 5.19
CA HIS A 81 -0.13 5.17 3.77
C HIS A 81 -1.58 4.72 3.55
N PRO A 82 -2.55 5.65 3.70
CA PRO A 82 -3.95 5.33 3.43
C PRO A 82 -4.18 5.19 1.94
N TYR A 83 -4.93 4.16 1.54
CA TYR A 83 -5.25 3.90 0.15
C TYR A 83 -6.64 3.27 0.00
N LYS A 84 -7.16 3.34 -1.22
CA LYS A 84 -8.45 2.74 -1.59
C LYS A 84 -8.32 2.08 -2.95
N TYR A 85 -8.74 0.84 -3.05
CA TYR A 85 -8.70 0.13 -4.33
C TYR A 85 -9.71 0.67 -5.33
N PHE A 86 -9.26 0.88 -6.56
CA PHE A 86 -10.11 1.01 -7.71
C PHE A 86 -10.60 -0.38 -8.15
N LYS A 87 -11.92 -0.51 -8.31
CA LYS A 87 -12.60 -1.72 -8.79
C LYS A 87 -12.84 -1.70 -10.30
N SER A 88 -12.34 -0.67 -10.99
CA SER A 88 -12.43 -0.54 -12.44
C SER A 88 -11.72 -1.73 -13.11
N LEU A 89 -12.36 -2.29 -14.14
CA LEU A 89 -11.71 -3.25 -15.01
C LEU A 89 -10.63 -2.54 -15.84
N PRO A 90 -9.55 -3.24 -16.20
CA PRO A 90 -8.50 -2.65 -17.00
C PRO A 90 -9.04 -2.29 -18.38
N GLN A 91 -8.55 -1.17 -18.88
CA GLN A 91 -8.96 -0.64 -20.18
C GLN A 91 -7.94 -1.08 -21.23
N THR A 92 -8.44 -1.66 -22.32
CA THR A 92 -7.60 -1.93 -23.49
C THR A 92 -7.60 -0.70 -24.39
N ILE A 93 -6.45 -0.07 -24.56
CA ILE A 93 -6.28 1.09 -25.43
C ILE A 93 -5.53 0.67 -26.69
N LYS A 94 -6.07 1.03 -27.86
CA LYS A 94 -5.36 0.89 -29.14
C LYS A 94 -4.37 2.05 -29.29
N ILE A 95 -3.10 1.76 -29.50
CA ILE A 95 -2.09 2.79 -29.78
C ILE A 95 -2.20 3.15 -31.27
N PRO A 96 -2.52 4.41 -31.62
CA PRO A 96 -2.52 4.83 -33.01
C PRO A 96 -1.09 4.81 -33.57
N MET A 97 -0.88 4.09 -34.67
CA MET A 97 0.37 4.14 -35.43
C MET A 97 0.18 4.99 -36.68
N GLU A 98 1.16 5.83 -37.00
CA GLU A 98 1.13 6.64 -38.21
C GLU A 98 1.03 5.71 -39.43
N ASN A 99 0.04 5.98 -40.31
CA ASN A 99 -0.23 5.29 -41.57
C ASN A 99 -0.82 3.87 -41.49
N GLU A 100 -1.18 3.36 -40.31
CA GLU A 100 -1.97 2.12 -40.22
C GLU A 100 -3.47 2.41 -40.22
N THR A 101 -4.19 1.85 -41.20
CA THR A 101 -5.65 1.85 -41.28
C THR A 101 -6.13 0.40 -41.20
N GLY A 102 -6.40 -0.09 -39.98
CA GLY A 102 -6.87 -1.46 -39.74
C GLY A 102 -7.04 -1.81 -38.27
N ASP A 103 -7.55 -3.00 -37.98
CA ASP A 103 -7.78 -3.52 -36.62
C ASP A 103 -6.51 -4.09 -35.94
N CYS A 104 -5.36 -4.01 -36.62
CA CYS A 104 -4.09 -4.61 -36.18
C CYS A 104 -3.25 -3.71 -35.24
N CYS A 105 -3.75 -2.54 -34.84
CA CYS A 105 -2.99 -1.63 -33.99
C CYS A 105 -2.59 -2.30 -32.66
N PRO A 106 -1.35 -2.09 -32.16
CA PRO A 106 -0.93 -2.62 -30.88
C PRO A 106 -1.85 -2.14 -29.77
N THR A 107 -2.20 -3.04 -28.87
CA THR A 107 -3.06 -2.76 -27.73
C THR A 107 -2.26 -2.76 -26.44
N VAL A 108 -2.59 -1.85 -25.54
CA VAL A 108 -2.05 -1.80 -24.18
C VAL A 108 -3.16 -1.97 -23.17
N LEU A 109 -2.86 -2.69 -22.10
CA LEU A 109 -3.76 -2.87 -20.97
C LEU A 109 -3.42 -1.83 -19.90
N MET A 110 -4.38 -0.96 -19.58
CA MET A 110 -4.23 0.10 -18.58
C MET A 110 -5.02 -0.21 -17.33
N HIS A 111 -4.34 -0.13 -16.17
CA HIS A 111 -4.94 -0.26 -14.85
C HIS A 111 -4.89 1.07 -14.11
N GLU A 112 -5.99 1.41 -13.43
CA GLU A 112 -6.00 2.50 -12.45
C GLU A 112 -5.39 2.00 -11.13
N LEU A 113 -4.52 2.79 -10.50
CA LEU A 113 -3.79 2.40 -9.28
C LEU A 113 -4.26 3.15 -8.04
N PRO A 114 -4.35 2.48 -6.87
CA PRO A 114 -4.11 1.05 -6.67
C PRO A 114 -5.29 0.19 -7.16
N SER A 115 -5.02 -0.87 -7.93
CA SER A 115 -6.05 -1.74 -8.53
C SER A 115 -6.35 -2.95 -7.64
N VAL A 116 -7.63 -3.29 -7.47
CA VAL A 116 -8.03 -4.53 -6.79
C VAL A 116 -7.48 -5.78 -7.48
N GLN A 117 -7.28 -5.72 -8.80
CA GLN A 117 -6.76 -6.85 -9.57
C GLN A 117 -5.28 -7.14 -9.31
N LEU A 118 -4.55 -6.16 -8.76
CA LEU A 118 -3.13 -6.25 -8.45
C LEU A 118 -2.86 -6.37 -6.94
N ALA A 119 -3.90 -6.39 -6.11
CA ALA A 119 -3.80 -6.29 -4.65
C ALA A 119 -2.90 -7.36 -4.03
N ALA A 120 -3.02 -8.61 -4.49
CA ALA A 120 -2.26 -9.74 -3.95
C ALA A 120 -0.91 -9.98 -4.65
N SER A 121 -0.64 -9.29 -5.76
CA SER A 121 0.46 -9.65 -6.67
C SER A 121 1.82 -9.61 -5.98
N TRP A 122 2.06 -8.63 -5.10
CA TRP A 122 3.35 -8.51 -4.39
C TRP A 122 3.63 -9.68 -3.44
N ASN A 123 2.60 -10.14 -2.73
CA ASN A 123 2.73 -11.18 -1.72
C ASN A 123 2.73 -12.59 -2.33
N GLN A 124 2.16 -12.75 -3.53
CA GLN A 124 2.15 -14.03 -4.26
C GLN A 124 3.47 -14.34 -4.98
N LEU A 125 4.33 -13.34 -5.19
CA LEU A 125 5.62 -13.52 -5.85
C LEU A 125 6.71 -13.90 -4.85
N PHE A 126 7.37 -15.03 -5.10
CA PHE A 126 8.50 -15.52 -4.33
C PHE A 126 9.74 -15.57 -5.22
N PHE A 127 10.85 -15.02 -4.74
CA PHE A 127 12.12 -14.97 -5.45
C PHE A 127 13.21 -15.54 -4.56
N GLU A 128 14.17 -16.23 -5.18
CA GLU A 128 15.38 -16.69 -4.51
C GLU A 128 16.60 -16.24 -5.34
N PRO A 129 17.40 -15.28 -4.85
CA PRO A 129 17.28 -14.57 -3.57
C PRO A 129 16.07 -13.59 -3.52
N ASP A 130 15.65 -13.16 -2.32
CA ASP A 130 14.55 -12.19 -2.17
C ASP A 130 14.94 -10.80 -2.70
N ILE A 131 14.54 -10.51 -3.94
CA ILE A 131 14.82 -9.25 -4.62
C ILE A 131 13.83 -8.13 -4.25
N LYS A 132 12.68 -8.46 -3.63
CA LYS A 132 11.57 -7.53 -3.43
C LYS A 132 11.97 -6.28 -2.63
N PRO A 133 12.66 -6.40 -1.47
CA PRO A 133 13.09 -5.23 -0.70
C PRO A 133 14.08 -4.35 -1.46
N THR A 134 15.03 -4.96 -2.18
CA THR A 134 16.05 -4.26 -2.97
C THR A 134 15.42 -3.46 -4.11
N LEU A 135 14.48 -4.06 -4.85
CA LEU A 135 13.76 -3.40 -5.93
C LEU A 135 12.91 -2.23 -5.40
N LEU A 136 12.20 -2.44 -4.29
CA LEU A 136 11.39 -1.38 -3.67
C LEU A 136 12.25 -0.19 -3.21
N ARG A 137 13.41 -0.46 -2.60
CA ARG A 137 14.38 0.59 -2.21
C ARG A 137 14.91 1.36 -3.41
N PHE A 138 15.22 0.66 -4.51
CA PHE A 138 15.68 1.29 -5.74
C PHE A 138 14.63 2.20 -6.37
N VAL A 139 13.39 1.73 -6.52
CA VAL A 139 12.31 2.56 -7.11
C VAL A 139 12.00 3.76 -6.20
N THR A 140 11.92 3.55 -4.89
CA THR A 140 11.64 4.64 -3.93
C THR A 140 12.76 5.67 -3.85
N SER A 141 14.02 5.32 -4.14
CA SER A 141 15.11 6.30 -4.18
C SER A 141 14.97 7.22 -5.40
N ILE A 142 14.60 6.68 -6.56
CA ILE A 142 14.36 7.46 -7.79
C ILE A 142 13.20 8.44 -7.57
N CYS A 143 12.07 7.97 -7.05
CA CYS A 143 10.90 8.83 -6.84
C CYS A 143 11.15 9.96 -5.82
N LYS A 144 12.05 9.76 -4.85
CA LYS A 144 12.43 10.82 -3.89
C LYS A 144 13.34 11.87 -4.51
N SER A 145 14.12 11.53 -5.54
CA SER A 145 14.99 12.48 -6.25
C SER A 145 14.25 13.40 -7.21
N SER A 146 12.98 13.13 -7.56
CA SER A 146 12.18 13.94 -8.48
C SER A 146 11.52 15.18 -7.85
N HIS A 147 11.89 15.54 -6.62
CA HIS A 147 11.41 16.75 -5.90
C HIS A 147 12.54 17.76 -5.59
N VAL A 148 13.57 17.82 -6.46
CA VAL A 148 14.53 18.93 -6.50
C VAL A 148 14.17 19.87 -7.64
#